data_AF-G3Y7A1-F1
#
_entry.id   AF-G3Y7A1-F1
#
_cell.length_a   1.000
_cell.length_b   1.000
_cell.length_c   1.000
_cell.angle_alpha   90.00
_cell.angle_beta   90.00
_cell.angle_gamma   90.00
#
_symmetry.space_group_name_H-M   'P 1'
#
loop_
_entity.id
_entity.type
_entity.pdbx_description
1 polymer ?
#
loop_
_entity_poly.entity_id
_entity_poly.type
_entity_poly.pdbx_seq_one_letter_code
_entity_poly.pdbx_strand_id
1 'polypeptide(L)'
;KDGKNSTSPDALPIQPTVTPALGIGGFILIVAGAVLAVIGIRNLRVQVFLSTAFLTSLGVTVLIVYVMSPPVRVAVQGAYLVAVFFTGITFGALAIVFKELTEGLGCLLGGFCSSMWLLSLKPGGLLTTTDSKSGFIGAISVAFYALSFSHHTRPYGLIVSTGISGGTAVALGIDCFSRAGLKEFWLYIWGLNDNIFPLNTNTYPITRNIRVELA
;
A
#
# COMPACT_ATOMS: atom_id res chain seq x y z
N LYS A 1 -38.76 24.87 6.29
CA LYS A 1 -37.81 25.59 7.17
C LYS A 1 -36.81 24.57 7.70
N ASP A 2 -35.62 24.66 7.13
CA ASP A 2 -34.29 24.34 7.67
C ASP A 2 -33.90 22.88 7.93
N GLY A 3 -33.34 22.30 6.86
CA GLY A 3 -32.50 21.12 6.91
C GLY A 3 -31.17 21.41 7.61
N LYS A 4 -30.94 20.69 8.71
CA LYS A 4 -29.60 20.48 9.29
C LYS A 4 -28.98 19.25 8.64
N ASN A 5 -28.27 19.42 7.53
CA ASN A 5 -27.22 18.48 7.14
C ASN A 5 -25.88 19.16 7.42
N SER A 6 -25.43 19.03 8.67
CA SER A 6 -24.06 19.32 9.07
C SER A 6 -23.12 18.34 8.39
N THR A 7 -22.68 18.68 7.18
CA THR A 7 -21.53 18.07 6.53
C THR A 7 -20.33 18.31 7.43
N SER A 8 -20.00 17.33 8.27
CA SER A 8 -18.84 17.41 9.15
C SER A 8 -17.59 17.44 8.26
N PRO A 9 -16.68 18.42 8.41
CA PRO A 9 -15.47 18.52 7.58
C PRO A 9 -14.49 17.34 7.74
N ASP A 10 -14.77 16.43 8.67
CA ASP A 10 -14.02 15.20 8.97
C ASP A 10 -14.68 13.90 8.44
N ALA A 11 -15.77 13.98 7.68
CA ALA A 11 -16.44 12.79 7.15
C ALA A 11 -15.69 12.23 5.93
N LEU A 12 -15.28 10.96 6.00
CA LEU A 12 -14.66 10.25 4.86
C LEU A 12 -15.65 10.15 3.69
N PRO A 13 -15.21 10.39 2.44
CA PRO A 13 -16.06 10.25 1.25
C PRO A 13 -16.65 8.85 1.06
N ILE A 14 -16.00 7.83 1.63
CA ILE A 14 -16.46 6.44 1.65
C ILE A 14 -16.35 5.95 3.11
N GLN A 15 -17.44 5.41 3.66
CA GLN A 15 -17.39 4.76 4.97
C GLN A 15 -16.80 3.35 4.81
N PRO A 16 -15.64 3.05 5.40
CA PRO A 16 -15.02 1.74 5.24
C PRO A 16 -15.91 0.69 5.90
N THR A 17 -16.36 -0.29 5.12
CA THR A 17 -17.11 -1.45 5.64
C THR A 17 -16.15 -2.63 5.69
N VAL A 18 -16.03 -3.27 6.86
CA VAL A 18 -15.20 -4.48 6.98
C VAL A 18 -15.92 -5.60 6.26
N THR A 19 -15.48 -5.87 5.03
CA THR A 19 -15.88 -7.09 4.32
C THR A 19 -14.99 -8.25 4.79
N PRO A 20 -15.48 -9.49 4.76
CA PRO A 20 -14.69 -10.65 5.20
C PRO A 20 -13.33 -10.74 4.50
N ALA A 21 -13.27 -10.35 3.21
CA ALA A 21 -12.04 -10.30 2.44
C ALA A 21 -11.01 -9.27 2.99
N LEU A 22 -11.47 -8.09 3.39
CA LEU A 22 -10.62 -7.07 4.02
C LEU A 22 -10.11 -7.51 5.40
N GLY A 23 -10.93 -8.22 6.18
CA GLY A 23 -10.51 -8.76 7.48
C GLY A 23 -9.41 -9.82 7.36
N ILE A 24 -9.59 -10.79 6.46
CA ILE A 24 -8.58 -11.84 6.23
C ILE A 24 -7.32 -11.24 5.61
N GLY A 25 -7.46 -10.34 4.63
CA GLY A 25 -6.33 -9.64 4.01
C GLY A 25 -5.55 -8.79 5.01
N GLY A 26 -6.24 -8.06 5.90
CA GLY A 26 -5.63 -7.28 6.98
C GLY A 26 -4.83 -8.16 7.94
N PHE A 27 -5.36 -9.32 8.35
CA PHE A 27 -4.62 -10.27 9.17
C PHE A 27 -3.34 -10.78 8.49
N ILE A 28 -3.44 -11.15 7.21
CA ILE A 28 -2.27 -11.59 6.42
C ILE A 28 -1.24 -10.47 6.33
N LEU A 29 -1.65 -9.23 6.08
CA LEU A 29 -0.77 -8.06 6.01
C LEU A 29 -0.06 -7.79 7.34
N ILE A 30 -0.75 -7.88 8.48
CA ILE A 30 -0.14 -7.70 9.80
C ILE A 30 0.90 -8.78 10.06
N VAL A 31 0.55 -10.05 9.86
CA VAL A 31 1.46 -11.17 10.15
C VAL A 31 2.65 -11.14 9.20
N ALA A 32 2.43 -11.04 7.89
CA ALA A 32 3.49 -11.02 6.91
C ALA A 32 4.35 -9.75 7.01
N GLY A 33 3.75 -8.60 7.32
CA GLY A 33 4.46 -7.33 7.55
C GLY A 33 5.33 -7.36 8.79
N ALA A 34 4.84 -7.91 9.90
CA ALA A 34 5.62 -8.11 11.12
C ALA A 34 6.78 -9.08 10.91
N VAL A 35 6.56 -10.19 10.19
CA VAL A 35 7.62 -11.13 9.80
C VAL A 35 8.66 -10.42 8.91
N LEU A 36 8.24 -9.61 7.94
CA LEU A 36 9.17 -8.86 7.10
C LEU A 36 10.00 -7.88 7.94
N ALA A 37 9.36 -7.10 8.83
CA ALA A 37 10.04 -6.11 9.65
C ALA A 37 11.05 -6.72 10.64
N VAL A 38 10.72 -7.86 11.27
CA VAL A 38 11.56 -8.46 12.32
C VAL A 38 12.54 -9.49 11.76
N ILE A 39 12.04 -10.42 10.94
CA ILE A 39 12.82 -11.56 10.44
C ILE A 39 13.52 -11.21 9.12
N GLY A 40 12.92 -10.34 8.29
CA GLY A 40 13.51 -9.93 7.01
C GLY A 40 14.88 -9.25 7.18
N ILE A 41 15.05 -8.43 8.22
CA ILE A 41 16.34 -7.77 8.52
C ILE A 41 17.46 -8.79 8.81
N ARG A 42 17.11 -9.92 9.43
CA ARG A 42 18.08 -10.97 9.82
C ARG A 42 18.29 -12.00 8.72
N ASN A 43 17.29 -12.22 7.86
CA ASN A 43 17.30 -13.30 6.88
C ASN A 43 16.91 -12.81 5.47
N LEU A 44 17.93 -12.65 4.64
CA LEU A 44 17.82 -12.20 3.24
C LEU A 44 16.81 -13.05 2.43
N ARG A 45 16.70 -14.36 2.69
CA ARG A 45 15.77 -15.22 1.94
C ARG A 45 14.31 -14.87 2.23
N VAL A 46 14.00 -14.62 3.50
CA VAL A 46 12.65 -14.22 3.94
C VAL A 46 12.33 -12.82 3.43
N GLN A 47 13.31 -11.92 3.49
CA GLN A 47 13.18 -10.58 2.93
C GLN A 47 12.86 -10.62 1.44
N VAL A 48 13.67 -11.32 0.63
CA VAL A 48 13.47 -11.43 -0.82
C VAL A 48 12.12 -12.05 -1.17
N PHE A 49 11.73 -13.11 -0.45
CA PHE A 49 10.44 -13.78 -0.63
C PHE A 49 9.28 -12.81 -0.36
N LEU A 50 9.25 -12.19 0.83
CA LEU A 50 8.15 -11.34 1.27
C LEU A 50 8.10 -10.01 0.51
N SER A 51 9.24 -9.38 0.22
CA SER A 51 9.27 -8.15 -0.57
C SER A 51 8.75 -8.38 -1.99
N THR A 52 9.16 -9.47 -2.64
CA THR A 52 8.66 -9.77 -3.99
C THR A 52 7.19 -10.20 -3.97
N ALA A 53 6.77 -10.96 -2.94
CA ALA A 53 5.37 -11.30 -2.74
C ALA A 53 4.50 -10.06 -2.54
N PHE A 54 4.94 -9.08 -1.74
CA PHE A 54 4.22 -7.81 -1.56
C PHE A 54 4.20 -6.97 -2.83
N LEU A 55 5.32 -6.85 -3.54
CA LEU A 55 5.39 -6.06 -4.76
C LEU A 55 4.47 -6.62 -5.85
N THR A 56 4.44 -7.93 -6.02
CA THR A 56 3.54 -8.60 -6.98
C THR A 56 2.08 -8.55 -6.53
N SER A 57 1.80 -8.77 -5.25
CA SER A 57 0.47 -8.59 -4.67
C SER A 57 -0.05 -7.17 -4.88
N LEU A 58 0.81 -6.16 -4.71
CA LEU A 58 0.50 -4.76 -4.93
C LEU A 58 0.22 -4.49 -6.42
N GLY A 59 1.05 -5.01 -7.33
CA GLY A 59 0.82 -4.89 -8.77
C GLY A 59 -0.51 -5.51 -9.21
N VAL A 60 -0.86 -6.69 -8.70
CA VAL A 60 -2.16 -7.33 -8.96
C VAL A 60 -3.31 -6.52 -8.36
N THR A 61 -3.14 -5.97 -7.16
CA THR A 61 -4.15 -5.09 -6.53
C THR A 61 -4.38 -3.84 -7.36
N VAL A 62 -3.33 -3.18 -7.84
CA VAL A 62 -3.41 -2.01 -8.74
C VAL A 62 -4.15 -2.37 -10.02
N LEU A 63 -3.86 -3.52 -10.63
CA LEU A 63 -4.55 -3.99 -11.84
C LEU A 63 -6.05 -4.26 -11.58
N ILE A 64 -6.38 -4.90 -10.46
CA ILE A 64 -7.77 -5.14 -10.05
C ILE A 64 -8.50 -3.81 -9.87
N VAL A 65 -7.90 -2.84 -9.18
CA VAL A 65 -8.47 -1.51 -8.94
C VAL A 65 -8.69 -0.74 -10.24
N TYR A 66 -7.76 -0.87 -11.19
CA TYR A 66 -7.85 -0.25 -12.50
C TYR A 66 -9.00 -0.82 -13.34
N VAL A 67 -9.20 -2.14 -13.33
CA VAL A 67 -10.21 -2.81 -14.17
C VAL A 67 -11.58 -2.91 -13.51
N MET A 68 -11.67 -2.89 -12.18
CA MET A 68 -12.94 -3.10 -11.48
C MET A 68 -13.97 -2.00 -11.78
N SER A 69 -15.22 -2.39 -12.01
CA SER A 69 -16.35 -1.48 -12.10
C SER A 69 -17.23 -1.66 -10.85
N PRO A 70 -17.22 -0.71 -9.89
CA PRO A 70 -18.09 -0.80 -8.72
C PRO A 70 -19.58 -0.69 -9.11
N PRO A 71 -20.51 -1.34 -8.36
CA PRO A 71 -20.33 -2.03 -7.08
C PRO A 71 -19.90 -3.51 -7.21
N VAL A 72 -18.88 -3.90 -6.45
CA VAL A 72 -18.36 -5.28 -6.43
C VAL A 72 -19.08 -6.11 -5.36
N ARG A 73 -19.60 -7.28 -5.74
CA ARG A 73 -20.23 -8.24 -4.80
C ARG A 73 -19.21 -8.84 -3.82
N VAL A 74 -19.63 -9.14 -2.59
CA VAL A 74 -18.76 -9.68 -1.53
C VAL A 74 -18.02 -10.96 -1.92
N ALA A 75 -18.66 -11.82 -2.73
CA ALA A 75 -18.04 -13.05 -3.24
C ALA A 75 -16.87 -12.77 -4.19
N VAL A 76 -16.98 -11.73 -5.01
CA VAL A 76 -15.94 -11.32 -5.97
C VAL A 76 -14.76 -10.67 -5.24
N GLN A 77 -15.03 -9.95 -4.14
CA GLN A 77 -13.96 -9.43 -3.27
C GLN A 77 -13.12 -10.55 -2.64
N GLY A 78 -13.77 -11.65 -2.24
CA GLY A 78 -13.07 -12.85 -1.77
C GLY A 78 -12.18 -13.47 -2.85
N ALA A 79 -12.67 -13.55 -4.10
CA ALA A 79 -11.89 -14.04 -5.22
C ALA A 79 -10.67 -13.15 -5.52
N TYR A 80 -10.81 -11.83 -5.42
CA TYR A 80 -9.67 -10.91 -5.56
C TYR A 80 -8.61 -11.12 -4.48
N LEU A 81 -9.01 -11.32 -3.22
CA LEU A 81 -8.06 -11.62 -2.15
C LEU A 81 -7.27 -12.92 -2.45
N VAL A 82 -7.97 -13.96 -2.87
CA VAL A 82 -7.37 -15.25 -3.22
C VAL A 82 -6.38 -15.06 -4.39
N ALA A 83 -6.77 -14.33 -5.44
CA ALA A 83 -5.91 -14.06 -6.57
C ALA A 83 -4.63 -13.30 -6.16
N VAL A 84 -4.75 -12.25 -5.36
CA VAL A 84 -3.59 -11.47 -4.85
C VAL A 84 -2.69 -12.35 -3.99
N PHE A 85 -3.25 -13.18 -3.11
CA PHE A 85 -2.48 -14.04 -2.22
C PHE A 85 -1.69 -15.12 -2.98
N PHE A 86 -2.33 -15.86 -3.89
CA PHE A 86 -1.66 -16.93 -4.62
C PHE A 86 -0.64 -16.42 -5.64
N THR A 87 -0.92 -15.29 -6.29
CA THR A 87 0.04 -14.65 -7.20
C THR A 87 1.28 -14.20 -6.42
N GLY A 88 1.09 -13.53 -5.27
CA GLY A 88 2.18 -13.12 -4.38
C GLY A 88 3.07 -14.29 -3.94
N ILE A 89 2.48 -15.40 -3.49
CA ILE A 89 3.25 -16.58 -3.07
C ILE A 89 4.02 -17.19 -4.25
N THR A 90 3.39 -17.32 -5.41
CA THR A 90 4.00 -17.97 -6.58
C THR A 90 5.21 -17.18 -7.07
N PHE A 91 5.07 -15.86 -7.23
CA PHE A 91 6.18 -15.01 -7.63
C PHE A 91 7.22 -14.82 -6.52
N GLY A 92 6.79 -14.78 -5.26
CA GLY A 92 7.70 -14.77 -4.10
C GLY A 92 8.57 -16.03 -4.04
N ALA A 93 7.99 -17.21 -4.28
CA ALA A 93 8.74 -18.47 -4.32
C ALA A 93 9.75 -18.49 -5.48
N LEU A 94 9.33 -18.00 -6.66
CA LEU A 94 10.21 -17.87 -7.82
C LEU A 94 11.37 -16.90 -7.56
N ALA A 95 11.13 -15.83 -6.79
CA ALA A 95 12.14 -14.84 -6.43
C ALA A 95 13.31 -15.43 -5.62
N ILE A 96 13.07 -16.49 -4.85
CA ILE A 96 14.13 -17.17 -4.08
C ILE A 96 15.20 -17.80 -5.00
N VAL A 97 14.88 -18.08 -6.27
CA VAL A 97 15.84 -18.61 -7.24
C VAL A 97 16.79 -17.51 -7.74
N PHE A 98 16.30 -16.27 -7.88
CA PHE A 98 17.03 -15.14 -8.48
C PHE A 98 17.37 -14.04 -7.45
N LYS A 99 17.91 -14.45 -6.29
CA LYS A 99 18.09 -13.58 -5.12
C LYS A 99 18.79 -12.27 -5.41
N GLU A 100 19.84 -12.28 -6.24
CA GLU A 100 20.63 -11.07 -6.55
C GLU A 100 19.80 -9.98 -7.23
N LEU A 101 18.88 -10.35 -8.14
CA LEU A 101 18.01 -9.39 -8.82
C LEU A 101 16.86 -8.95 -7.90
N THR A 102 16.27 -9.89 -7.19
CA THR A 102 15.11 -9.64 -6.32
C THR A 102 15.45 -8.94 -5.01
N GLU A 103 16.72 -8.94 -4.60
CA GLU A 103 17.20 -8.14 -3.49
C GLU A 103 16.97 -6.65 -3.76
N GLY A 104 17.25 -6.17 -4.98
CA GLY A 104 16.94 -4.80 -5.38
C GLY A 104 15.44 -4.47 -5.35
N LEU A 105 14.57 -5.44 -5.63
CA LEU A 105 13.11 -5.25 -5.54
C LEU A 105 12.66 -4.94 -4.10
N GLY A 106 13.38 -5.42 -3.09
CA GLY A 106 13.14 -5.06 -1.69
C GLY A 106 13.36 -3.57 -1.41
N CYS A 107 14.41 -2.99 -1.99
CA CYS A 107 14.66 -1.55 -1.93
C CYS A 107 13.56 -0.76 -2.69
N LEU A 108 13.17 -1.23 -3.88
CA LEU A 108 12.12 -0.61 -4.67
C LEU A 108 10.78 -0.56 -3.90
N LEU A 109 10.41 -1.66 -3.23
CA LEU A 109 9.22 -1.72 -2.38
C LEU A 109 9.32 -0.69 -1.22
N GLY A 110 10.46 -0.59 -0.56
CA GLY A 110 10.68 0.39 0.50
C GLY A 110 10.55 1.85 0.03
N GLY A 111 11.06 2.15 -1.18
CA GLY A 111 10.89 3.45 -1.82
C GLY A 111 9.42 3.76 -2.15
N PHE A 112 8.70 2.77 -2.70
CA PHE A 112 7.27 2.89 -2.94
C PHE A 112 6.50 3.19 -1.64
N CYS A 113 6.73 2.41 -0.59
CA CYS A 113 6.09 2.62 0.71
C CYS A 113 6.41 4.02 1.26
N SER A 114 7.68 4.43 1.26
CA SER A 114 8.11 5.75 1.72
C SER A 114 7.41 6.88 0.95
N SER A 115 7.31 6.75 -0.38
CA SER A 115 6.66 7.76 -1.22
C SER A 115 5.17 7.91 -0.90
N MET A 116 4.48 6.81 -0.61
CA MET A 116 3.06 6.82 -0.25
C MET A 116 2.83 7.47 1.11
N TRP A 117 3.69 7.20 2.08
CA TRP A 117 3.68 7.88 3.37
C TRP A 117 3.88 9.39 3.24
N LEU A 118 4.87 9.82 2.44
CA LEU A 118 5.15 11.24 2.21
C LEU A 118 4.00 11.95 1.49
N LEU A 119 3.41 11.31 0.47
CA LEU A 119 2.25 11.87 -0.22
C LEU A 119 1.05 11.98 0.72
N SER A 120 0.98 11.16 1.77
CA SER A 120 -0.13 11.17 2.72
C SER A 120 -0.04 12.26 3.80
N LEU A 121 1.01 13.10 3.80
CA LEU A 121 1.23 14.12 4.83
C LEU A 121 0.34 15.37 4.68
N LYS A 122 -0.27 15.59 3.51
CA LYS A 122 -1.19 16.72 3.26
C LYS A 122 -2.56 16.25 2.77
N PRO A 123 -3.67 16.91 3.16
CA PRO A 123 -4.99 16.61 2.62
C PRO A 123 -5.00 16.75 1.10
N GLY A 124 -5.51 15.74 0.39
CA GLY A 124 -5.49 15.68 -1.08
C GLY A 124 -4.19 15.18 -1.72
N GLY A 125 -3.17 14.90 -0.92
CA GLY A 125 -1.83 14.52 -1.39
C GLY A 125 -0.86 15.70 -1.42
N LEU A 126 0.43 15.45 -1.17
CA LEU A 126 1.46 16.50 -1.21
C LEU A 126 1.58 17.18 -2.58
N LEU A 127 1.30 16.44 -3.66
CA LEU A 127 1.26 16.92 -5.04
C LEU A 127 -0.18 16.90 -5.53
N THR A 128 -0.62 17.92 -6.26
CA THR A 128 -2.03 18.08 -6.69
C THR A 128 -2.32 17.39 -8.02
N THR A 129 -1.36 17.35 -8.94
CA THR A 129 -1.50 16.74 -10.27
C THR A 129 -1.21 15.24 -10.25
N THR A 130 -2.06 14.42 -10.90
CA THR A 130 -1.90 12.96 -10.99
C THR A 130 -0.56 12.53 -11.59
N ASP A 131 -0.14 13.20 -12.67
CA ASP A 131 1.15 12.91 -13.33
C ASP A 131 2.35 13.22 -12.42
N SER A 132 2.24 14.27 -11.60
CA SER A 132 3.27 14.62 -10.63
C SER A 132 3.33 13.61 -9.48
N LYS A 133 2.18 13.10 -9.03
CA LYS A 133 2.10 12.05 -8.00
C LYS A 133 2.79 10.77 -8.46
N SER A 134 2.43 10.26 -9.65
CA SER A 134 3.03 9.03 -10.21
C SER A 134 4.53 9.20 -10.48
N GLY A 135 4.95 10.36 -11.00
CA GLY A 135 6.35 10.72 -11.19
C GLY A 135 7.14 10.74 -9.87
N PHE A 136 6.56 11.27 -8.79
CA PHE A 136 7.19 11.30 -7.46
C PHE A 136 7.35 9.90 -6.86
N ILE A 137 6.32 9.06 -6.97
CA ILE A 137 6.37 7.66 -6.53
C ILE A 137 7.45 6.91 -7.30
N GLY A 138 7.48 7.06 -8.62
CA GLY A 138 8.50 6.47 -9.48
C GLY A 138 9.91 6.94 -9.12
N ALA A 139 10.11 8.25 -8.94
CA ALA A 139 11.40 8.84 -8.61
C ALA A 139 11.95 8.34 -7.27
N ILE A 140 11.14 8.29 -6.21
CA ILE A 140 11.60 7.77 -4.90
C ILE A 140 11.85 6.26 -4.97
N SER A 141 10.98 5.51 -5.66
CA SER A 141 11.15 4.05 -5.83
C SER A 141 12.45 3.74 -6.57
N VAL A 142 12.76 4.48 -7.64
CA VAL A 142 14.01 4.35 -8.40
C VAL A 142 15.22 4.84 -7.60
N ALA A 143 15.09 5.90 -6.80
CA ALA A 143 16.17 6.37 -5.94
C ALA A 143 16.57 5.32 -4.90
N PHE A 144 15.60 4.67 -4.25
CA PHE A 144 15.87 3.56 -3.33
C PHE A 144 16.40 2.33 -4.07
N TYR A 145 15.89 2.04 -5.28
CA TYR A 145 16.43 0.98 -6.13
C TYR A 145 17.89 1.26 -6.54
N ALA A 146 18.25 2.52 -6.80
CA ALA A 146 19.61 2.93 -7.13
C ALA A 146 20.60 2.65 -5.99
N LEU A 147 20.16 2.77 -4.72
CA LEU A 147 20.97 2.41 -3.54
C LEU A 147 21.36 0.91 -3.53
N SER A 148 20.62 0.07 -4.25
CA SER A 148 20.90 -1.36 -4.39
C SER A 148 22.09 -1.66 -5.31
N PHE A 149 22.49 -0.74 -6.21
CA PHE A 149 23.62 -0.96 -7.13
C PHE A 149 24.98 -0.84 -6.46
N SER A 150 25.09 -0.01 -5.42
CA SER A 150 26.35 0.14 -4.69
C SER A 150 26.47 -0.93 -3.61
N HIS A 151 27.49 -1.79 -3.74
CA HIS A 151 27.77 -2.89 -2.82
C HIS A 151 27.93 -2.43 -1.36
N HIS A 152 28.30 -1.16 -1.13
CA HIS A 152 28.49 -0.62 0.20
C HIS A 152 27.19 -0.10 0.84
N THR A 153 26.29 0.50 0.04
CA THR A 153 25.01 1.02 0.55
C THR A 153 23.88 -0.01 0.52
N ARG A 154 24.02 -1.07 -0.29
CA ARG A 154 23.03 -2.14 -0.46
C ARG A 154 22.51 -2.72 0.87
N PRO A 155 23.35 -3.19 1.80
CA PRO A 155 22.85 -3.78 3.05
C PRO A 155 22.08 -2.77 3.91
N TYR A 156 22.55 -1.53 3.99
CA TYR A 156 21.88 -0.48 4.77
C TYR A 156 20.54 -0.07 4.14
N GLY A 157 20.51 0.09 2.82
CA GLY A 157 19.30 0.43 2.08
C GLY A 157 18.23 -0.66 2.22
N LEU A 158 18.62 -1.93 2.20
CA LEU A 158 17.73 -3.07 2.39
C LEU A 158 17.15 -3.12 3.80
N ILE A 159 17.97 -2.90 4.83
CA ILE A 159 17.50 -2.91 6.23
C ILE A 159 16.44 -1.82 6.42
N VAL A 160 16.73 -0.59 5.97
CA VAL A 160 15.79 0.54 6.06
C VAL A 160 14.52 0.26 5.26
N SER A 161 14.65 -0.20 4.01
CA SER A 161 13.51 -0.50 3.13
C SER A 161 12.62 -1.60 3.70
N THR A 162 13.21 -2.62 4.32
CA THR A 162 12.51 -3.74 4.95
C THR A 162 11.73 -3.30 6.17
N GLY A 163 12.32 -2.44 7.00
CA GLY A 163 11.63 -1.84 8.16
C GLY A 163 10.44 -0.99 7.73
N ILE A 164 10.65 -0.08 6.76
CA ILE A 164 9.59 0.80 6.26
C ILE A 164 8.47 0.00 5.60
N SER A 165 8.80 -0.95 4.71
CA SER A 165 7.79 -1.76 4.01
C SER A 165 7.04 -2.69 4.96
N GLY A 166 7.72 -3.34 5.90
CA GLY A 166 7.09 -4.17 6.93
C GLY A 166 6.18 -3.37 7.86
N GLY A 167 6.63 -2.21 8.35
CA GLY A 167 5.82 -1.31 9.18
C GLY A 167 4.61 -0.76 8.43
N THR A 168 4.78 -0.40 7.15
CA THR A 168 3.69 0.02 6.28
C THR A 168 2.64 -1.08 6.10
N ALA A 169 3.06 -2.33 5.86
CA ALA A 169 2.15 -3.45 5.72
C ALA A 169 1.34 -3.69 7.01
N VAL A 170 1.97 -3.56 8.19
CA VAL A 170 1.28 -3.64 9.47
C VAL A 170 0.28 -2.51 9.65
N ALA A 171 0.67 -1.26 9.37
CA ALA A 171 -0.22 -0.10 9.46
C ALA A 171 -1.44 -0.22 8.52
N LEU A 172 -1.23 -0.62 7.26
CA LEU A 172 -2.34 -0.91 6.33
C LEU A 172 -3.21 -2.06 6.80
N GLY A 173 -2.61 -3.09 7.40
CA GLY A 173 -3.34 -4.20 7.99
C GLY A 173 -4.20 -3.78 9.19
N ILE A 174 -3.72 -2.87 10.04
CA ILE A 174 -4.49 -2.28 11.14
C ILE A 174 -5.61 -1.40 10.59
N ASP A 175 -5.36 -0.59 9.55
CA ASP A 175 -6.37 0.25 8.89
C ASP A 175 -7.54 -0.57 8.30
N CYS A 176 -7.29 -1.82 7.86
CA CYS A 176 -8.34 -2.75 7.46
C CYS A 176 -9.32 -3.08 8.59
N PHE A 177 -8.88 -3.06 9.86
CA PHE A 177 -9.73 -3.29 11.05
C PHE A 177 -10.26 -1.98 11.64
N SER A 178 -9.39 -0.97 11.74
CA SER A 178 -9.65 0.33 12.37
C SER A 178 -10.57 1.23 11.55
N ARG A 179 -10.65 1.01 10.22
CA ARG A 179 -11.44 1.84 9.29
C ARG A 179 -11.02 3.32 9.34
N ALA A 180 -9.74 3.59 9.57
CA ALA A 180 -9.24 4.97 9.70
C ALA A 180 -9.28 5.71 8.35
N GLY A 181 -9.15 4.99 7.24
CA GLY A 181 -9.31 5.53 5.89
C GLY A 181 -7.99 5.70 5.13
N LEU A 182 -6.89 5.13 5.63
CA LEU A 182 -5.54 5.33 5.08
C LEU A 182 -5.36 4.60 3.74
N LYS A 183 -5.81 3.35 3.61
CA LYS A 183 -5.77 2.60 2.35
C LYS A 183 -6.62 3.26 1.26
N GLU A 184 -7.78 3.83 1.62
CA GLU A 184 -8.64 4.57 0.69
C GLU A 184 -7.96 5.87 0.24
N PHE A 185 -7.21 6.52 1.13
CA PHE A 185 -6.41 7.68 0.75
C PHE A 185 -5.31 7.33 -0.27
N TRP A 186 -4.70 6.15 -0.14
CA TRP A 186 -3.71 5.67 -1.12
C TRP A 186 -4.36 5.39 -2.48
N LEU A 187 -5.55 4.80 -2.50
CA LEU A 187 -6.33 4.64 -3.74
C LEU A 187 -6.67 5.99 -4.38
N TYR A 188 -7.01 7.00 -3.56
CA TYR A 188 -7.22 8.37 -4.02
C TYR A 188 -5.94 9.00 -4.61
N ILE A 189 -4.76 8.74 -4.01
CA ILE A 189 -3.47 9.20 -4.53
C ILE A 189 -3.17 8.56 -5.90
N TRP A 190 -3.51 7.28 -6.09
CA TRP A 190 -3.26 6.59 -7.35
C TRP A 190 -4.15 7.10 -8.49
N GLY A 191 -5.39 7.50 -8.20
CA GLY A 191 -6.29 8.09 -9.21
C GLY A 191 -6.53 7.16 -10.42
N LEU A 192 -6.52 5.84 -10.21
CA LEU A 192 -6.54 4.85 -11.30
C LEU A 192 -7.93 4.63 -11.91
N ASN A 193 -8.99 4.99 -11.19
CA ASN A 193 -10.36 4.72 -11.62
C ASN A 193 -11.32 5.73 -10.99
N ASP A 194 -11.91 6.57 -11.84
CA ASP A 194 -12.79 7.67 -11.43
C ASP A 194 -14.13 7.19 -10.87
N ASN A 195 -14.50 5.92 -11.09
CA ASN A 195 -15.75 5.34 -10.60
C ASN A 195 -15.69 4.90 -9.13
N ILE A 196 -14.51 4.92 -8.50
CA ILE A 196 -14.33 4.47 -7.11
C ILE A 196 -14.85 5.51 -6.12
N PHE A 197 -14.63 6.79 -6.40
CA PHE A 197 -15.05 7.90 -5.54
C PHE A 197 -16.29 8.59 -6.13
N PRO A 198 -17.19 9.12 -5.28
CA PRO A 198 -18.33 9.88 -5.78
C PRO A 198 -17.85 11.11 -6.58
N LEU A 199 -18.58 11.41 -7.67
CA LEU A 199 -18.31 12.40 -8.74
C LEU A 199 -17.99 13.85 -8.29
N ASN A 200 -17.94 14.13 -6.99
CA ASN A 200 -17.69 15.46 -6.42
C ASN A 200 -16.56 15.49 -5.36
N THR A 201 -15.72 14.45 -5.30
CA THR A 201 -14.62 14.35 -4.33
C THR A 201 -13.39 15.13 -4.81
N ASN A 202 -13.37 16.44 -4.57
CA ASN A 202 -12.26 17.31 -4.98
C ASN A 202 -10.98 17.12 -4.14
N THR A 203 -11.11 16.73 -2.86
CA THR A 203 -9.99 16.49 -1.95
C THR A 203 -10.31 15.38 -0.96
N TYR A 204 -9.29 14.62 -0.54
CA TYR A 204 -9.43 13.62 0.52
C TYR A 204 -8.96 14.21 1.86
N PRO A 205 -9.83 14.31 2.88
CA PRO A 205 -9.49 14.92 4.16
C PRO A 205 -8.62 14.00 5.02
N ILE A 206 -7.63 14.58 5.71
CA ILE A 206 -6.87 13.88 6.75
C ILE A 206 -7.63 14.00 8.07
N THR A 207 -8.44 12.98 8.36
CA THR A 207 -9.19 12.86 9.62
C THR A 207 -8.25 12.63 10.80
N ARG A 208 -8.74 12.86 12.03
CA ARG A 208 -7.97 12.60 13.26
C ARG A 208 -7.44 11.17 13.32
N ASN A 209 -8.21 10.17 12.88
CA ASN A 209 -7.79 8.77 12.89
C ASN A 209 -6.62 8.53 11.92
N ILE A 210 -6.67 9.12 10.71
CA ILE A 210 -5.56 9.06 9.75
C ILE A 210 -4.30 9.71 10.34
N ARG A 211 -4.41 10.83 11.07
CA ARG A 211 -3.25 11.46 11.73
C ARG A 211 -2.63 10.58 12.81
N VAL A 212 -3.44 9.82 13.56
CA VAL A 212 -2.94 8.92 14.59
C VAL A 212 -2.22 7.72 13.97
N GLU A 213 -2.72 7.20 12.85
CA GLU A 213 -2.04 6.14 12.10
C GLU A 213 -0.78 6.66 11.39
N LEU A 214 -0.72 7.97 11.09
CA LEU A 214 0.43 8.60 10.44
C LEU A 214 1.56 9.05 11.39
N ALA A 215 1.27 9.15 12.69
CA ALA A 215 2.16 9.68 13.72
C ALA A 215 2.98 8.57 14.39
#